data_AF-A0A8T2VCU7-F1
#
_entry.id   AF-A0A8T2VCU7-F1
#
_cell.length_a   1.000
_cell.length_b   1.000
_cell.length_c   1.000
_cell.angle_alpha   90.00
_cell.angle_beta   90.00
_cell.angle_gamma   90.00
#
_symmetry.space_group_name_H-M   'P 1'
#
loop_
_entity.id
_entity.type
_entity.pdbx_description
1 polymer ?
#
loop_
_entity_poly.entity_id
_entity_poly.type
_entity_poly.pdbx_seq_one_letter_code
_entity_poly.pdbx_strand_id
1 'polypeptide(L)'
;MLDINLFRAEKGGNPEIIRESQRRRQGDAGASLVDEIINLDTQWRQCQHKVEQELRKEMNKITNKVKQKKIKPETVAEEQEELIRQMKELKVLEAETNKEAKELHKTLMEKLRQVGNLVHDSVPISDDEANNEVIRTWGAPRKESGLKNHVDLVEMLGLANLKKGTEVAGGRGYYLMGAGVLLNQALISFGLSFLHERNYTVVQPPFFMTKEVMAECAQLVQYDEELYKVSGEGDDKYLIATSEQPLCALHRGDWIHPSELPIRYAGYSTCFRKEAGAHGRDTLGIFRVHQFEKVEQFCVTSPLANASWEMHEEMLKNSEEFYQKLGLPYRVVSIVSGALNDAAAKKYDLEAWFPASATYRELVSCSNCTDYQARNLEIRYGQTTSNEAAKQYVHLLNSTLTATERTICCILENYQTEGGVNVPEALQPFMYGIKFIPFQSQEAAVKVPKGSKSKPQVSTLGQLKVVMEMDLRMDSSIIPSILCFSVGCFVLLEKTFFFRGSECSTSTNN
;
A
#
# COMPACT_ATOMS: atom_id res chain seq x y z
N MET A 1 -11.41 8.55 -3.23
CA MET A 1 -11.83 9.55 -4.23
C MET A 1 -12.70 10.60 -3.57
N LEU A 2 -12.82 11.78 -4.17
CA LEU A 2 -13.74 12.82 -3.68
C LEU A 2 -15.21 12.44 -3.87
N ASP A 3 -16.08 12.99 -3.01
CA ASP A 3 -17.53 12.85 -3.12
C ASP A 3 -18.07 13.56 -4.36
N ILE A 4 -18.80 12.84 -5.22
CA ILE A 4 -19.44 13.41 -6.41
C ILE A 4 -20.42 14.54 -6.05
N ASN A 5 -21.01 14.54 -4.85
CA ASN A 5 -21.91 15.62 -4.43
C ASN A 5 -21.18 16.94 -4.18
N LEU A 6 -19.86 16.94 -3.93
CA LEU A 6 -19.09 18.19 -3.84
C LEU A 6 -19.01 18.91 -5.19
N PHE A 7 -19.15 18.17 -6.30
CA PHE A 7 -19.18 18.71 -7.68
C PHE A 7 -20.57 19.26 -8.07
N ARG A 8 -21.60 19.06 -7.23
CA ARG A 8 -23.00 19.42 -7.54
C ARG A 8 -23.44 20.61 -6.69
N ALA A 9 -23.40 21.80 -7.27
CA ALA A 9 -23.82 23.03 -6.58
C ALA A 9 -25.28 22.97 -6.11
N GLU A 10 -26.16 22.35 -6.89
CA GLU A 10 -27.58 22.14 -6.57
C GLU A 10 -27.82 21.16 -5.40
N LYS A 11 -26.79 20.40 -5.01
CA LYS A 11 -26.80 19.51 -3.83
C LYS A 11 -26.07 20.13 -2.63
N GLY A 12 -25.70 21.41 -2.69
CA GLY A 12 -24.95 22.10 -1.65
C GLY A 12 -23.43 21.91 -1.72
N GLY A 13 -22.92 21.27 -2.78
CA GLY A 13 -21.49 21.18 -3.06
C GLY A 13 -20.90 22.52 -3.50
N ASN A 14 -19.57 22.63 -3.44
CA ASN A 14 -18.83 23.80 -3.92
C ASN A 14 -17.76 23.37 -4.93
N PRO A 15 -18.08 23.32 -6.23
CA PRO A 15 -17.14 22.89 -7.25
C PRO A 15 -15.91 23.80 -7.37
N GLU A 16 -16.03 25.07 -6.96
CA GLU A 16 -14.93 26.03 -7.05
C GLU A 16 -13.78 25.71 -6.09
N ILE A 17 -14.10 25.18 -4.90
CA ILE A 17 -13.06 24.69 -3.97
C ILE A 17 -12.28 23.54 -4.60
N ILE A 18 -12.95 22.67 -5.36
CA ILE A 18 -12.30 21.57 -6.07
C ILE A 18 -11.43 22.11 -7.20
N ARG A 19 -11.95 23.06 -8.02
CA ARG A 19 -11.16 23.70 -9.08
C ARG A 19 -9.90 24.34 -8.55
N GLU A 20 -10.00 25.11 -7.47
CA GLU A 20 -8.85 25.77 -6.87
C GLU A 20 -7.85 24.76 -6.31
N SER A 21 -8.33 23.74 -5.59
CA SER A 21 -7.47 22.65 -5.11
C SER A 21 -6.72 21.96 -6.26
N GLN A 22 -7.41 21.64 -7.36
CA GLN A 22 -6.80 21.01 -8.52
C GLN A 22 -5.87 21.95 -9.28
N ARG A 23 -6.15 23.25 -9.31
CA ARG A 23 -5.25 24.27 -9.84
C ARG A 23 -3.95 24.32 -9.04
N ARG A 24 -4.02 24.23 -7.71
CA ARG A 24 -2.83 24.14 -6.85
C ARG A 24 -2.00 22.88 -7.11
N ARG A 25 -2.61 21.75 -7.49
CA ARG A 25 -1.90 20.48 -7.76
C ARG A 25 -1.32 20.36 -9.16
N GLN A 26 -2.07 20.78 -10.18
CA GLN A 26 -1.81 20.44 -11.59
C GLN A 26 -2.07 21.61 -12.55
N GLY A 27 -2.18 22.84 -12.03
CA GLY A 27 -2.51 24.03 -12.82
C GLY A 27 -3.89 23.95 -13.49
N ASP A 28 -4.06 24.69 -14.57
CA ASP A 28 -5.37 24.81 -15.26
C ASP A 28 -5.88 23.50 -15.86
N ALA A 29 -4.99 22.53 -16.13
CA ALA A 29 -5.38 21.18 -16.54
C ALA A 29 -6.22 20.48 -15.45
N GLY A 30 -5.82 20.63 -14.19
CA GLY A 30 -6.56 20.09 -13.04
C GLY A 30 -7.93 20.73 -12.89
N ALA A 31 -8.03 22.05 -13.05
CA ALA A 31 -9.32 22.75 -12.99
C ALA A 31 -10.25 22.33 -14.15
N SER A 32 -9.70 22.15 -15.36
CA SER A 32 -10.47 21.72 -16.54
C SER A 32 -11.03 20.30 -16.38
N LEU A 33 -10.32 19.40 -15.69
CA LEU A 33 -10.81 18.06 -15.36
C LEU A 33 -12.08 18.11 -14.50
N VAL A 34 -12.18 19.09 -13.58
CA VAL A 34 -13.39 19.27 -12.74
C VAL A 34 -14.59 19.63 -13.61
N ASP A 35 -14.43 20.50 -14.61
CA ASP A 35 -15.51 20.88 -15.52
C ASP A 35 -15.95 19.71 -16.42
N GLU A 36 -14.99 18.89 -16.89
CA GLU A 36 -15.29 17.65 -17.62
C GLU A 36 -16.14 16.70 -16.78
N ILE A 37 -15.80 16.51 -15.50
CA ILE A 37 -16.55 15.66 -14.55
C ILE A 37 -17.97 16.20 -14.33
N ILE A 38 -18.13 17.51 -14.14
CA ILE A 38 -19.46 18.13 -13.96
C ILE A 38 -20.33 17.91 -15.20
N ASN A 39 -19.75 18.04 -16.40
CA ASN A 39 -20.46 17.81 -17.65
C ASN A 39 -20.87 16.33 -17.81
N LEU A 40 -19.95 15.39 -17.54
CA LEU A 40 -20.23 13.95 -17.57
C LEU A 40 -21.32 13.56 -16.56
N ASP A 41 -21.25 14.08 -15.33
CA ASP A 41 -22.27 13.85 -14.30
C ASP A 41 -23.65 14.41 -14.71
N THR A 42 -23.66 15.58 -15.35
CA THR A 42 -24.89 16.20 -15.86
C THR A 42 -25.54 15.35 -16.95
N GLN A 43 -24.76 14.91 -17.94
CA GLN A 43 -25.25 14.04 -19.01
C GLN A 43 -25.75 12.70 -18.46
N TRP A 44 -24.99 12.08 -17.54
CA TRP A 44 -25.38 10.84 -16.89
C TRP A 44 -26.73 10.98 -16.16
N ARG A 45 -26.91 12.06 -15.37
CA ARG A 45 -28.18 12.32 -14.67
C ARG A 45 -29.33 12.61 -15.63
N GLN A 46 -29.08 13.26 -16.76
CA GLN A 46 -30.10 13.48 -17.80
C GLN A 46 -30.56 12.14 -18.40
N CYS A 47 -29.64 11.22 -18.71
CA CYS A 47 -29.99 9.87 -19.16
C CYS A 47 -30.82 9.11 -18.09
N GLN A 48 -30.42 9.18 -16.82
CA GLN A 48 -31.18 8.58 -15.71
C GLN A 48 -32.60 9.17 -15.60
N HIS A 49 -32.72 10.49 -15.69
CA HIS A 49 -34.00 11.19 -15.66
C HIS A 49 -34.89 10.79 -16.83
N LYS A 50 -34.34 10.74 -18.05
CA LYS A 50 -35.06 10.32 -19.27
C LYS A 50 -35.59 8.90 -19.15
N VAL A 51 -34.78 7.96 -18.66
CA VAL A 51 -35.24 6.57 -18.44
C VAL A 51 -36.40 6.52 -17.44
N GLU A 52 -36.26 7.17 -16.29
CA GLU A 52 -37.23 7.03 -15.20
C GLU A 52 -38.50 7.87 -15.39
N GLN A 53 -38.36 9.15 -15.73
CA GLN A 53 -39.46 10.12 -15.75
C GLN A 53 -40.16 10.24 -17.11
N GLU A 54 -39.48 9.86 -18.19
CA GLU A 54 -40.05 9.91 -19.54
C GLU A 54 -40.40 8.51 -20.03
N LEU A 55 -39.39 7.66 -20.27
CA LEU A 55 -39.59 6.38 -20.97
C LEU A 55 -40.42 5.38 -20.16
N ARG A 56 -40.01 5.09 -18.91
CA ARG A 56 -40.74 4.14 -18.05
C ARG A 56 -42.13 4.65 -17.68
N LYS A 57 -42.28 5.96 -17.48
CA LYS A 57 -43.58 6.58 -17.21
C LYS A 57 -44.53 6.42 -18.41
N GLU A 58 -44.05 6.64 -19.63
CA GLU A 58 -44.85 6.41 -20.84
C GLU A 58 -45.15 4.92 -21.07
N MET A 59 -44.19 4.03 -20.84
CA MET A 59 -44.43 2.58 -20.90
C MET A 59 -45.50 2.12 -19.89
N ASN A 60 -45.48 2.67 -18.68
CA ASN A 60 -46.50 2.40 -17.66
C ASN A 60 -47.88 2.94 -18.08
N LYS A 61 -47.94 4.13 -18.70
CA LYS A 61 -49.18 4.68 -19.28
C LYS A 61 -49.73 3.77 -20.37
N ILE A 62 -48.90 3.30 -21.31
CA ILE A 62 -49.31 2.36 -22.36
C ILE A 62 -49.80 1.04 -21.75
N THR A 63 -49.06 0.50 -20.78
CA THR A 63 -49.45 -0.73 -20.06
C THR A 63 -50.82 -0.59 -19.39
N ASN A 64 -51.09 0.56 -18.76
CA ASN A 64 -52.38 0.84 -18.13
C ASN A 64 -53.50 1.03 -19.16
N LYS A 65 -53.24 1.68 -20.30
CA LYS A 65 -54.21 1.78 -21.41
C LYS A 65 -54.60 0.40 -21.95
N VAL A 66 -53.62 -0.49 -22.13
CA VAL A 66 -53.85 -1.88 -22.56
C VAL A 66 -54.69 -2.65 -21.53
N LYS A 67 -54.40 -2.50 -20.22
CA LYS A 67 -55.16 -3.15 -19.15
C LYS A 67 -56.60 -2.62 -18.98
N GLN A 68 -56.79 -1.30 -19.06
CA GLN A 68 -58.08 -0.66 -18.87
C GLN A 68 -59.06 -0.94 -20.01
N LYS A 69 -58.55 -1.10 -21.23
CA LYS A 69 -59.41 -1.23 -22.41
C LYS A 69 -60.11 -2.58 -22.58
N LYS A 70 -59.82 -3.65 -21.80
CA LYS A 70 -60.41 -5.02 -21.94
C LYS A 70 -60.83 -5.32 -23.40
N ILE A 71 -59.90 -5.15 -24.34
CA ILE A 71 -60.23 -5.02 -25.76
C ILE A 71 -60.85 -6.34 -26.23
N LYS A 72 -62.12 -6.28 -26.66
CA LYS A 72 -62.81 -7.41 -27.28
C LYS A 72 -62.23 -7.66 -28.67
N PRO A 73 -62.19 -8.92 -29.16
CA PRO A 73 -61.36 -9.32 -30.31
C PRO A 73 -61.73 -8.68 -31.66
N GLU A 74 -62.83 -7.94 -31.76
CA GLU A 74 -63.46 -7.63 -33.05
C GLU A 74 -63.52 -6.13 -33.40
N THR A 75 -62.94 -5.22 -32.61
CA THR A 75 -63.05 -3.78 -32.94
C THR A 75 -61.77 -2.96 -33.01
N VAL A 76 -60.57 -3.46 -32.70
CA VAL A 76 -59.37 -2.60 -32.79
C VAL A 76 -58.05 -3.35 -33.01
N ALA A 77 -57.84 -3.96 -34.18
CA ALA A 77 -56.54 -4.55 -34.53
C ALA A 77 -55.44 -3.47 -34.68
N GLU A 78 -55.75 -2.35 -35.33
CA GLU A 78 -54.77 -1.30 -35.66
C GLU A 78 -54.28 -0.50 -34.44
N GLU A 79 -55.16 -0.09 -33.52
CA GLU A 79 -54.75 0.65 -32.30
C GLU A 79 -53.93 -0.25 -31.36
N GLN A 80 -54.25 -1.55 -31.31
CA GLN A 80 -53.48 -2.50 -30.52
C GLN A 80 -52.08 -2.71 -31.12
N GLU A 81 -51.98 -2.84 -32.44
CA GLU A 81 -50.71 -2.94 -33.15
C GLU A 81 -49.87 -1.66 -32.97
N GLU A 82 -50.50 -0.49 -33.00
CA GLU A 82 -49.86 0.80 -32.72
C GLU A 82 -49.29 0.88 -31.29
N LEU A 83 -50.07 0.49 -30.27
CA LEU A 83 -49.60 0.49 -28.88
C LEU A 83 -48.46 -0.53 -28.66
N ILE A 84 -48.51 -1.67 -29.33
CA ILE A 84 -47.43 -2.67 -29.31
C ILE A 84 -46.17 -2.10 -29.99
N ARG A 85 -46.32 -1.40 -31.12
CA ARG A 85 -45.22 -0.75 -31.83
C ARG A 85 -44.55 0.33 -30.97
N GLN A 86 -45.34 1.24 -30.40
CA GLN A 86 -44.86 2.28 -29.48
C GLN A 86 -44.15 1.68 -28.27
N MET A 87 -44.68 0.60 -27.69
CA MET A 87 -44.01 -0.08 -26.57
C MET A 87 -42.68 -0.73 -26.99
N LYS A 88 -42.59 -1.26 -28.21
CA LYS A 88 -41.33 -1.82 -28.74
C LYS A 88 -40.30 -0.72 -28.97
N GLU A 89 -40.70 0.40 -29.56
CA GLU A 89 -39.84 1.58 -29.78
C GLU A 89 -39.32 2.15 -28.45
N LEU A 90 -40.19 2.33 -27.46
CA LEU A 90 -39.79 2.81 -26.13
C LEU A 90 -38.82 1.86 -25.43
N LYS A 91 -38.99 0.54 -25.57
CA LYS A 91 -38.05 -0.46 -25.02
C LYS A 91 -36.67 -0.40 -25.68
N VAL A 92 -36.62 -0.17 -27.00
CA VAL A 92 -35.36 0.02 -27.72
C VAL A 92 -34.67 1.30 -27.23
N LEU A 93 -35.40 2.41 -27.14
CA LEU A 93 -34.87 3.68 -26.67
C LEU A 93 -34.43 3.62 -25.19
N GLU A 94 -35.15 2.89 -24.34
CA GLU A 94 -34.75 2.64 -22.94
C GLU A 94 -33.44 1.83 -22.90
N ALA A 95 -33.31 0.80 -23.73
CA ALA A 95 -32.09 -0.01 -23.78
C ALA A 95 -30.87 0.81 -24.25
N GLU A 96 -31.04 1.65 -25.29
CA GLU A 96 -30.00 2.54 -25.80
C GLU A 96 -29.60 3.60 -24.76
N THR A 97 -30.57 4.27 -24.15
CA THR A 97 -30.31 5.31 -23.12
C THR A 97 -29.64 4.69 -21.89
N ASN A 98 -30.02 3.48 -21.49
CA ASN A 98 -29.35 2.76 -20.39
C ASN A 98 -27.92 2.36 -20.74
N LYS A 99 -27.65 2.00 -22.00
CA LYS A 99 -26.28 1.70 -22.46
C LYS A 99 -25.42 2.96 -22.41
N GLU A 100 -25.92 4.08 -22.94
CA GLU A 100 -25.25 5.38 -22.86
C GLU A 100 -24.97 5.79 -21.41
N ALA A 101 -25.96 5.67 -20.51
CA ALA A 101 -25.79 5.98 -19.10
C ALA A 101 -24.70 5.12 -18.44
N LYS A 102 -24.55 3.85 -18.81
CA LYS A 102 -23.49 2.98 -18.29
C LYS A 102 -22.10 3.42 -18.75
N GLU A 103 -21.94 3.76 -20.02
CA GLU A 103 -20.66 4.25 -20.54
C GLU A 103 -20.29 5.60 -19.94
N LEU A 104 -21.24 6.55 -19.86
CA LEU A 104 -21.04 7.84 -19.20
C LEU A 104 -20.63 7.67 -17.73
N HIS A 105 -21.30 6.77 -16.99
CA HIS A 105 -20.95 6.51 -15.60
C HIS A 105 -19.54 5.91 -15.46
N LYS A 106 -19.17 4.99 -16.35
CA LYS A 106 -17.83 4.40 -16.38
C LYS A 106 -16.77 5.49 -16.60
N THR A 107 -16.92 6.32 -17.62
CA THR A 107 -15.98 7.42 -17.92
C THR A 107 -15.96 8.45 -16.79
N LEU A 108 -17.10 8.79 -16.21
CA LEU A 108 -17.20 9.67 -15.04
C LEU A 108 -16.35 9.14 -13.88
N MET A 109 -16.48 7.85 -13.55
CA MET A 109 -15.73 7.24 -12.44
C MET A 109 -14.23 7.14 -12.74
N GLU A 110 -13.83 6.88 -13.99
CA GLU A 110 -12.43 6.89 -14.42
C GLU A 110 -11.79 8.27 -14.27
N LYS A 111 -12.53 9.33 -14.61
CA LYS A 111 -12.08 10.73 -14.45
C LYS A 111 -12.07 11.17 -12.99
N LEU A 112 -13.10 10.82 -12.22
CA LEU A 112 -13.21 11.17 -10.81
C LEU A 112 -12.07 10.59 -9.97
N ARG A 113 -11.56 9.40 -10.33
CA ARG A 113 -10.39 8.78 -9.68
C ARG A 113 -9.07 9.53 -9.90
N GLN A 114 -9.00 10.41 -10.90
CA GLN A 114 -7.83 11.25 -11.19
C GLN A 114 -7.86 12.57 -10.42
N VAL A 115 -8.96 12.88 -9.72
CA VAL A 115 -9.07 14.10 -8.92
C VAL A 115 -8.50 13.85 -7.54
N GLY A 116 -7.40 14.52 -7.25
CA GLY A 116 -6.78 14.55 -5.93
C GLY A 116 -7.69 15.10 -4.84
N ASN A 117 -7.34 14.77 -3.60
CA ASN A 117 -8.01 15.26 -2.41
C ASN A 117 -7.87 16.78 -2.29
N LEU A 118 -8.72 17.40 -1.48
CA LEU A 118 -8.65 18.83 -1.23
C LEU A 118 -7.34 19.19 -0.53
N VAL A 119 -6.56 20.08 -1.14
CA VAL A 119 -5.27 20.52 -0.61
C VAL A 119 -5.50 21.45 0.58
N HIS A 120 -4.88 21.15 1.72
CA HIS A 120 -4.95 21.99 2.91
C HIS A 120 -4.35 23.38 2.65
N ASP A 121 -4.89 24.43 3.26
CA ASP A 121 -4.49 25.83 3.00
C ASP A 121 -3.03 26.11 3.34
N SER A 122 -2.46 25.39 4.30
CA SER A 122 -1.04 25.52 4.68
C SER A 122 -0.05 24.84 3.73
N VAL A 123 -0.51 24.15 2.68
CA VAL A 123 0.39 23.46 1.75
C VAL A 123 1.05 24.46 0.79
N PRO A 124 2.39 24.47 0.68
CA PRO A 124 3.10 25.37 -0.23
C PRO A 124 2.74 25.05 -1.68
N ILE A 125 2.46 26.09 -2.47
CA ILE A 125 1.99 25.94 -3.86
C ILE A 125 3.20 25.98 -4.80
N SER A 126 3.56 24.83 -5.37
CA SER A 126 4.67 24.67 -6.31
C SER A 126 4.62 23.27 -6.94
N ASP A 127 5.16 23.15 -8.15
CA ASP A 127 5.39 21.86 -8.81
C ASP A 127 6.83 21.34 -8.62
N ASP A 128 7.71 22.16 -8.02
CA ASP A 128 9.10 21.82 -7.74
C ASP A 128 9.29 21.52 -6.25
N GLU A 129 9.73 20.29 -5.93
CA GLU A 129 10.06 19.84 -4.57
C GLU A 129 11.25 20.61 -3.95
N ALA A 130 12.07 21.30 -4.76
CA ALA A 130 13.08 22.22 -4.23
C ALA A 130 12.46 23.37 -3.41
N ASN A 131 11.17 23.66 -3.62
CA ASN A 131 10.40 24.66 -2.88
C ASN A 131 9.65 24.08 -1.68
N ASN A 132 9.92 22.83 -1.28
CA ASN A 132 9.40 22.27 -0.03
C ASN A 132 9.78 23.17 1.16
N GLU A 133 8.79 23.55 1.97
CA GLU A 133 9.01 24.48 3.08
C GLU A 133 9.63 23.74 4.26
N VAL A 134 10.76 24.21 4.79
CA VAL A 134 11.37 23.64 6.00
C VAL A 134 10.63 24.15 7.23
N ILE A 135 9.95 23.24 7.92
CA ILE A 135 9.09 23.55 9.07
C ILE A 135 9.88 23.52 10.38
N ARG A 136 10.73 22.49 10.55
CA ARG A 136 11.55 22.30 11.75
C ARG A 136 12.88 21.63 11.39
N THR A 137 13.88 21.80 12.24
CA THR A 137 15.16 21.08 12.17
C THR A 137 15.55 20.61 13.57
N TRP A 138 16.16 19.44 13.66
CA TRP A 138 16.64 18.89 14.92
C TRP A 138 18.02 18.25 14.79
N GLY A 139 18.83 18.37 15.85
CA GLY A 139 20.18 17.83 15.91
C GLY A 139 21.20 18.67 15.15
N ALA A 140 22.48 18.47 15.45
CA ALA A 140 23.58 19.11 14.72
C ALA A 140 24.07 18.18 13.60
N PRO A 141 23.96 18.56 12.31
CA PRO A 141 24.48 17.76 11.21
C PRO A 141 25.99 17.53 11.37
N ARG A 142 26.45 16.27 11.28
CA ARG A 142 27.88 15.93 11.22
C ARG A 142 28.46 16.39 9.89
N LYS A 143 29.59 17.12 9.90
CA LYS A 143 30.14 17.81 8.71
C LYS A 143 31.62 17.51 8.42
N GLU A 144 32.22 16.57 9.14
CA GLU A 144 33.61 16.21 8.89
C GLU A 144 33.79 15.56 7.52
N SER A 145 34.92 15.86 6.87
CA SER A 145 35.29 15.29 5.57
C SER A 145 35.91 13.89 5.74
N GLY A 146 35.84 13.07 4.69
CA GLY A 146 36.47 11.74 4.67
C GLY A 146 35.63 10.63 5.30
N LEU A 147 34.38 10.93 5.65
CA LEU A 147 33.38 9.93 6.03
C LEU A 147 33.08 9.00 4.86
N LYS A 148 32.88 7.71 5.18
CA LYS A 148 32.46 6.70 4.22
C LYS A 148 30.94 6.78 4.07
N ASN A 149 30.46 6.62 2.83
CA ASN A 149 29.03 6.58 2.59
C ASN A 149 28.45 5.23 3.05
N HIS A 150 27.13 5.16 3.16
CA HIS A 150 26.45 3.94 3.60
C HIS A 150 26.70 2.73 2.69
N VAL A 151 27.00 2.93 1.39
CA VAL A 151 27.27 1.83 0.45
C VAL A 151 28.56 1.12 0.84
N ASP A 152 29.64 1.88 1.04
CA ASP A 152 30.94 1.36 1.45
C ASP A 152 30.85 0.72 2.84
N LEU A 153 30.13 1.35 3.77
CA LEU A 153 29.98 0.86 5.13
C LEU A 153 29.24 -0.48 5.19
N VAL A 154 28.18 -0.67 4.39
CA VAL A 154 27.45 -1.94 4.30
C VAL A 154 28.39 -3.09 3.93
N GLU A 155 29.29 -2.87 2.97
CA GLU A 155 30.26 -3.89 2.53
C GLU A 155 31.39 -4.09 3.55
N MET A 156 32.00 -3.01 4.04
CA MET A 156 33.13 -3.07 5.00
C MET A 156 32.77 -3.74 6.32
N LEU A 157 31.52 -3.63 6.76
CA LEU A 157 30.98 -4.28 7.95
C LEU A 157 30.42 -5.68 7.66
N GLY A 158 30.27 -6.03 6.37
CA GLY A 158 29.63 -7.24 5.89
C GLY A 158 28.17 -7.38 6.35
N LEU A 159 27.42 -6.27 6.35
CA LEU A 159 26.01 -6.23 6.75
C LEU A 159 25.09 -6.75 5.66
N ALA A 160 25.51 -6.68 4.39
CA ALA A 160 24.76 -7.23 3.28
C ALA A 160 25.66 -7.80 2.19
N ASN A 161 25.17 -8.83 1.51
CA ASN A 161 25.77 -9.37 0.30
C ASN A 161 24.98 -8.89 -0.93
N LEU A 162 25.35 -7.72 -1.44
CA LEU A 162 24.70 -7.08 -2.59
C LEU A 162 24.95 -7.85 -3.90
N LYS A 163 26.17 -8.38 -4.07
CA LYS A 163 26.54 -9.15 -5.27
C LYS A 163 25.69 -10.41 -5.40
N LYS A 164 25.63 -11.24 -4.34
CA LYS A 164 24.81 -12.46 -4.35
C LYS A 164 23.32 -12.16 -4.40
N GLY A 165 22.88 -11.08 -3.77
CA GLY A 165 21.50 -10.62 -3.90
C GLY A 165 21.14 -10.29 -5.35
N THR A 166 22.01 -9.58 -6.06
CA THR A 166 21.80 -9.23 -7.46
C THR A 166 21.80 -10.46 -8.37
N GLU A 167 22.70 -11.42 -8.13
CA GLU A 167 22.74 -12.69 -8.87
C GLU A 167 21.45 -13.51 -8.72
N VAL A 168 20.79 -13.44 -7.56
CA VAL A 168 19.60 -14.26 -7.24
C VAL A 168 18.29 -13.56 -7.61
N ALA A 169 18.12 -12.29 -7.22
CA ALA A 169 16.85 -11.57 -7.32
C ALA A 169 16.82 -10.51 -8.44
N GLY A 170 17.91 -10.34 -9.17
CA GLY A 170 18.06 -9.27 -10.16
C GLY A 170 18.52 -7.94 -9.54
N GLY A 171 18.45 -6.85 -10.32
CA GLY A 171 18.89 -5.53 -9.88
C GLY A 171 18.29 -5.12 -8.53
N ARG A 172 19.08 -4.42 -7.70
CA ARG A 172 18.72 -4.01 -6.32
C ARG A 172 18.44 -5.17 -5.34
N GLY A 173 18.67 -6.43 -5.73
CA GLY A 173 18.61 -7.57 -4.82
C GLY A 173 19.75 -7.57 -3.80
N TYR A 174 19.46 -7.95 -2.55
CA TYR A 174 20.44 -8.03 -1.45
C TYR A 174 20.12 -9.19 -0.51
N TYR A 175 21.14 -9.65 0.22
CA TYR A 175 20.96 -10.45 1.43
C TYR A 175 21.45 -9.63 2.61
N LEU A 176 20.67 -9.45 3.68
CA LEU A 176 21.22 -9.01 4.96
C LEU A 176 21.95 -10.16 5.65
N MET A 177 23.07 -9.85 6.30
CA MET A 177 23.96 -10.81 6.94
C MET A 177 24.35 -10.34 8.34
N GLY A 178 24.52 -11.28 9.27
CA GLY A 178 25.08 -11.02 10.61
C GLY A 178 24.46 -9.81 11.32
N ALA A 179 25.28 -8.83 11.66
CA ALA A 179 24.85 -7.61 12.34
C ALA A 179 23.83 -6.78 11.53
N GLY A 180 23.79 -6.93 10.19
CA GLY A 180 22.79 -6.26 9.35
C GLY A 180 21.38 -6.79 9.61
N VAL A 181 21.23 -8.10 9.77
CA VAL A 181 19.95 -8.73 10.18
C VAL A 181 19.57 -8.29 11.60
N LEU A 182 20.53 -8.27 12.52
CA LEU A 182 20.28 -7.87 13.91
C LEU A 182 19.85 -6.41 14.01
N LEU A 183 20.48 -5.51 13.27
CA LEU A 183 20.12 -4.09 13.26
C LEU A 183 18.73 -3.86 12.65
N ASN A 184 18.39 -4.61 11.59
CA ASN A 184 17.05 -4.59 11.00
C ASN A 184 15.99 -5.03 12.02
N GLN A 185 16.18 -6.19 12.66
CA GLN A 185 15.28 -6.71 13.69
C GLN A 185 15.19 -5.79 14.92
N ALA A 186 16.30 -5.13 15.27
CA ALA A 186 16.32 -4.16 16.37
C ALA A 186 15.48 -2.91 16.06
N LEU A 187 15.55 -2.37 14.84
CA LEU A 187 14.72 -1.25 14.41
C LEU A 187 13.24 -1.60 14.39
N ILE A 188 12.88 -2.79 13.89
CA ILE A 188 11.50 -3.29 13.91
C ILE A 188 11.00 -3.39 15.35
N SER A 189 11.75 -4.08 16.21
CA SER A 189 11.37 -4.32 17.60
C SER A 189 11.26 -3.02 18.41
N PHE A 190 12.23 -2.13 18.25
CA PHE A 190 12.21 -0.81 18.88
C PHE A 190 11.03 0.03 18.40
N GLY A 191 10.78 0.07 17.08
CA GLY A 191 9.65 0.80 16.50
C GLY A 191 8.29 0.32 17.00
N LEU A 192 8.09 -1.00 17.03
CA LEU A 192 6.86 -1.61 17.57
C LEU A 192 6.70 -1.35 19.07
N SER A 193 7.76 -1.49 19.86
CA SER A 193 7.73 -1.16 21.29
C SER A 193 7.40 0.31 21.53
N PHE A 194 8.01 1.21 20.74
CA PHE A 194 7.83 2.66 20.85
C PHE A 194 6.39 3.10 20.60
N LEU A 195 5.70 2.50 19.62
CA LEU A 195 4.30 2.76 19.33
C LEU A 195 3.35 2.02 20.28
N HIS A 196 3.70 0.82 20.73
CA HIS A 196 2.93 0.08 21.73
C HIS A 196 2.80 0.88 23.03
N GLU A 197 3.89 1.49 23.51
CA GLU A 197 3.89 2.40 24.67
C GLU A 197 3.00 3.64 24.47
N ARG A 198 2.63 3.96 23.22
CA ARG A 198 1.74 5.06 22.83
C ARG A 198 0.32 4.58 22.50
N ASN A 199 -0.06 3.39 22.96
CA ASN A 199 -1.39 2.80 22.79
C ASN A 199 -1.76 2.49 21.32
N TYR A 200 -0.76 2.23 20.47
CA TYR A 200 -1.01 1.65 19.15
C TYR A 200 -1.18 0.13 19.28
N THR A 201 -2.16 -0.43 18.58
CA THR A 201 -2.29 -1.87 18.42
C THR A 201 -1.29 -2.36 17.38
N VAL A 202 -0.40 -3.27 17.75
CA VAL A 202 0.58 -3.87 16.84
C VAL A 202 -0.12 -4.83 15.90
N VAL A 203 0.10 -4.68 14.59
CA VAL A 203 -0.54 -5.49 13.55
C VAL A 203 0.47 -5.87 12.48
N GLN A 204 0.45 -7.14 12.08
CA GLN A 204 1.11 -7.61 10.86
C GLN A 204 0.03 -7.94 9.82
N PRO A 205 -0.08 -7.19 8.71
CA PRO A 205 -1.08 -7.48 7.69
C PRO A 205 -0.64 -8.61 6.75
N PRO A 206 -1.56 -9.17 5.95
CA PRO A 206 -1.21 -9.98 4.78
C PRO A 206 -0.34 -9.19 3.80
N PHE A 207 0.67 -9.84 3.21
CA PHE A 207 1.60 -9.19 2.27
C PHE A 207 1.08 -9.14 0.82
N PHE A 208 -0.11 -9.68 0.59
CA PHE A 208 -0.78 -9.65 -0.71
C PHE A 208 -2.25 -9.28 -0.52
N MET A 209 -2.79 -8.55 -1.49
CA MET A 209 -4.21 -8.18 -1.55
C MET A 209 -4.79 -8.63 -2.89
N THR A 210 -6.08 -8.97 -2.92
CA THR A 210 -6.77 -9.25 -4.18
C THR A 210 -6.80 -7.98 -5.04
N LYS A 211 -6.88 -8.16 -6.36
CA LYS A 211 -6.92 -7.05 -7.31
C LYS A 211 -8.03 -6.05 -6.98
N GLU A 212 -9.21 -6.54 -6.60
CA GLU A 212 -10.39 -5.73 -6.30
C GLU A 212 -10.15 -4.83 -5.09
N VAL A 213 -9.63 -5.38 -3.99
CA VAL A 213 -9.40 -4.62 -2.76
C VAL A 213 -8.21 -3.68 -2.91
N MET A 214 -7.15 -4.10 -3.62
CA MET A 214 -6.02 -3.22 -3.93
C MET A 214 -6.47 -1.99 -4.74
N ALA A 215 -7.43 -2.14 -5.66
CA ALA A 215 -7.89 -1.07 -6.53
C ALA A 215 -8.66 0.04 -5.79
N GLU A 216 -9.12 -0.26 -4.58
CA GLU A 216 -9.80 0.70 -3.71
C GLU A 216 -8.80 1.51 -2.85
N CYS A 217 -7.61 0.94 -2.60
CA CYS A 217 -6.57 1.52 -1.74
C CYS A 217 -5.44 2.21 -2.52
N ALA A 218 -5.13 1.72 -3.74
CA ALA A 218 -4.02 2.18 -4.56
C ALA A 218 -4.49 2.95 -5.80
N GLN A 219 -3.67 3.88 -6.25
CA GLN A 219 -3.86 4.62 -7.49
C GLN A 219 -3.47 3.77 -8.70
N LEU A 220 -4.04 4.09 -9.88
CA LEU A 220 -3.76 3.37 -11.12
C LEU A 220 -2.27 3.40 -11.48
N VAL A 221 -1.59 4.54 -11.31
CA VAL A 221 -0.16 4.69 -11.59
C VAL A 221 0.69 3.74 -10.74
N GLN A 222 0.27 3.46 -9.50
CA GLN A 222 0.99 2.54 -8.61
C GLN A 222 0.97 1.10 -9.12
N TYR A 223 -0.05 0.69 -9.89
CA TYR A 223 -0.06 -0.65 -10.50
C TYR A 223 1.07 -0.81 -11.52
N ASP A 224 1.36 0.22 -12.29
CA ASP A 224 2.39 0.18 -13.33
C ASP A 224 3.79 0.41 -12.74
N GLU A 225 3.91 1.28 -11.73
CA GLU A 225 5.21 1.73 -11.24
C GLU A 225 5.70 1.05 -9.96
N GLU A 226 4.78 0.60 -9.09
CA GLU A 226 5.13 0.16 -7.73
C GLU A 226 4.76 -1.32 -7.46
N LEU A 227 3.57 -1.77 -7.84
CA LEU A 227 3.02 -3.05 -7.36
C LEU A 227 3.49 -4.27 -8.17
N TYR A 228 4.03 -5.27 -7.48
CA TYR A 228 4.28 -6.59 -8.07
C TYR A 228 2.99 -7.41 -8.12
N LYS A 229 2.70 -8.01 -9.28
CA LYS A 229 1.59 -8.94 -9.47
C LYS A 229 1.99 -10.34 -9.00
N VAL A 230 1.08 -11.01 -8.28
CA VAL A 230 1.19 -12.41 -7.87
C VAL A 230 0.08 -13.19 -8.55
N SER A 231 0.45 -14.22 -9.32
CA SER A 231 -0.47 -15.12 -10.03
C SER A 231 -0.17 -16.57 -9.69
N GLY A 232 -1.18 -17.44 -9.79
CA GLY A 232 -1.08 -18.87 -9.47
C GLY A 232 -2.44 -19.54 -9.65
N GLU A 233 -2.78 -20.52 -8.81
CA GLU A 233 -4.16 -21.00 -8.71
C GLU A 233 -5.05 -19.99 -7.97
N GLY A 234 -6.19 -19.65 -8.55
CA GLY A 234 -7.14 -18.66 -8.03
C GLY A 234 -6.89 -17.24 -8.58
N ASP A 235 -7.50 -16.25 -7.93
CA ASP A 235 -7.51 -14.88 -8.42
C ASP A 235 -6.15 -14.18 -8.30
N ASP A 236 -5.87 -13.30 -9.26
CA ASP A 236 -4.70 -12.43 -9.28
C ASP A 236 -4.63 -11.55 -8.03
N LYS A 237 -3.44 -11.44 -7.45
CA LYS A 237 -3.15 -10.63 -6.27
C LYS A 237 -2.00 -9.68 -6.55
N TYR A 238 -1.78 -8.74 -5.63
CA TYR A 238 -0.66 -7.81 -5.68
C TYR A 238 0.06 -7.78 -4.34
N LEU A 239 1.40 -7.79 -4.36
CA LEU A 239 2.20 -7.56 -3.17
C LEU A 239 2.03 -6.11 -2.70
N ILE A 240 2.00 -5.91 -1.39
CA ILE A 240 1.83 -4.59 -0.79
C ILE A 240 3.10 -3.74 -0.93
N ALA A 241 2.96 -2.45 -1.25
CA ALA A 241 4.05 -1.47 -1.25
C ALA A 241 4.24 -0.77 0.11
N THR A 242 3.27 -0.98 1.02
CA THR A 242 3.19 -0.41 2.37
C THR A 242 2.11 -1.15 3.16
N SER A 243 2.29 -1.28 4.49
CA SER A 243 1.23 -1.80 5.38
C SER A 243 0.00 -0.90 5.45
N GLU A 244 0.10 0.37 5.05
CA GLU A 244 -1.05 1.27 4.87
C GLU A 244 -2.14 0.64 4.00
N GLN A 245 -1.78 0.02 2.86
CA GLN A 245 -2.76 -0.55 1.92
C GLN A 245 -3.70 -1.59 2.57
N PRO A 246 -3.19 -2.65 3.22
CA PRO A 246 -4.06 -3.60 3.90
C PRO A 246 -4.67 -3.05 5.19
N LEU A 247 -4.05 -2.08 5.87
CA LEU A 247 -4.63 -1.45 7.07
C LEU A 247 -5.81 -0.53 6.72
N CYS A 248 -5.76 0.18 5.60
CA CYS A 248 -6.92 0.88 5.04
C CYS A 248 -8.08 -0.11 4.81
N ALA A 249 -7.79 -1.25 4.19
CA ALA A 249 -8.78 -2.26 3.86
C ALA A 249 -9.31 -3.06 5.07
N LEU A 250 -8.68 -2.95 6.24
CA LEU A 250 -9.06 -3.69 7.45
C LEU A 250 -10.50 -3.36 7.88
N HIS A 251 -10.93 -2.11 7.68
CA HIS A 251 -12.27 -1.63 8.03
C HIS A 251 -13.20 -1.46 6.81
N ARG A 252 -12.89 -2.13 5.71
CA ARG A 252 -13.62 -1.99 4.45
C ARG A 252 -15.11 -2.32 4.65
N GLY A 253 -15.97 -1.33 4.43
CA GLY A 253 -17.42 -1.44 4.53
C GLY A 253 -18.00 -1.22 5.93
N ASP A 254 -17.15 -1.00 6.94
CA ASP A 254 -17.58 -0.84 8.33
C ASP A 254 -18.31 0.49 8.58
N TRP A 255 -19.07 0.51 9.67
CA TRP A 255 -19.56 1.72 10.32
C TRP A 255 -18.87 1.84 11.67
N ILE A 256 -17.98 2.83 11.81
CA ILE A 256 -17.18 3.03 13.02
C ILE A 256 -17.93 3.95 13.98
N HIS A 257 -18.17 3.48 15.19
CA HIS A 257 -18.86 4.27 16.20
C HIS A 257 -17.92 5.36 16.78
N PRO A 258 -18.41 6.57 17.11
CA PRO A 258 -17.55 7.64 17.64
C PRO A 258 -16.76 7.27 18.89
N SER A 259 -17.28 6.37 19.74
CA SER A 259 -16.59 5.91 20.96
C SER A 259 -15.40 4.98 20.71
N GLU A 260 -15.23 4.46 19.48
CA GLU A 260 -14.10 3.61 19.11
C GLU A 260 -12.91 4.44 18.62
N LEU A 261 -13.12 5.74 18.35
CA LEU A 261 -12.12 6.61 17.75
C LEU A 261 -11.33 7.39 18.84
N PRO A 262 -10.02 7.66 18.61
CA PRO A 262 -9.24 7.24 17.45
C PRO A 262 -8.77 5.78 17.55
N ILE A 263 -8.80 5.07 16.42
CA ILE A 263 -8.18 3.74 16.28
C ILE A 263 -6.75 3.93 15.78
N ARG A 264 -5.77 3.27 16.42
CA ARG A 264 -4.34 3.43 16.14
C ARG A 264 -3.68 2.07 15.90
N TYR A 265 -3.02 1.90 14.74
CA TYR A 265 -2.30 0.69 14.37
C TYR A 265 -0.81 0.95 14.15
N ALA A 266 0.02 0.10 14.75
CA ALA A 266 1.44 -0.01 14.48
C ALA A 266 1.66 -1.19 13.51
N GLY A 267 1.63 -0.88 12.21
CA GLY A 267 1.72 -1.85 11.12
C GLY A 267 3.15 -2.26 10.82
N TYR A 268 3.49 -3.54 11.01
CA TYR A 268 4.77 -4.09 10.57
C TYR A 268 4.58 -4.98 9.33
N SER A 269 5.31 -4.68 8.26
CA SER A 269 5.35 -5.56 7.08
C SER A 269 6.64 -5.42 6.28
N THR A 270 6.94 -6.46 5.50
CA THR A 270 7.82 -6.31 4.34
C THR A 270 7.04 -5.57 3.24
N CYS A 271 7.69 -4.59 2.62
CA CYS A 271 7.16 -3.76 1.54
C CYS A 271 7.84 -4.13 0.23
N PHE A 272 7.06 -4.25 -0.85
CA PHE A 272 7.54 -4.61 -2.18
C PHE A 272 7.27 -3.50 -3.19
N ARG A 273 8.32 -2.97 -3.84
CA ARG A 273 8.21 -1.88 -4.81
C ARG A 273 9.03 -2.15 -6.07
N LYS A 274 8.40 -2.06 -7.24
CA LYS A 274 9.08 -2.23 -8.54
C LYS A 274 10.07 -1.10 -8.84
N GLU A 275 9.88 0.09 -8.26
CA GLU A 275 10.76 1.25 -8.45
C GLU A 275 10.95 1.62 -9.94
N ALA A 276 9.93 1.40 -10.78
CA ALA A 276 10.04 1.57 -12.24
C ALA A 276 10.27 3.04 -12.65
N GLY A 277 9.75 4.00 -11.90
CA GLY A 277 9.97 5.43 -12.13
C GLY A 277 11.35 5.96 -11.69
N ALA A 278 12.13 5.17 -10.96
CA ALA A 278 13.40 5.60 -10.35
C ALA A 278 14.65 5.15 -11.14
N HIS A 279 14.55 5.00 -12.46
CA HIS A 279 15.65 4.56 -13.32
C HIS A 279 16.93 5.38 -13.07
N GLY A 280 17.98 4.72 -12.57
CA GLY A 280 19.30 5.32 -12.32
C GLY A 280 19.46 6.10 -11.02
N ARG A 281 18.41 6.31 -10.22
CA ARG A 281 18.50 7.00 -8.92
C ARG A 281 18.74 6.02 -7.77
N ASP A 282 19.67 6.36 -6.88
CA ASP A 282 20.02 5.65 -5.64
C ASP A 282 20.10 4.11 -5.84
N THR A 283 20.80 3.66 -6.88
CA THR A 283 20.88 2.23 -7.25
C THR A 283 21.84 1.42 -6.40
N LEU A 284 22.61 2.06 -5.52
CA LEU A 284 23.67 1.46 -4.74
C LEU A 284 23.27 1.24 -3.28
N GLY A 285 23.87 0.21 -2.65
CA GLY A 285 23.59 -0.16 -1.27
C GLY A 285 22.17 -0.70 -1.09
N ILE A 286 21.59 -0.41 0.08
CA ILE A 286 20.23 -0.85 0.47
C ILE A 286 19.25 0.32 0.64
N PHE A 287 19.62 1.55 0.22
CA PHE A 287 18.78 2.74 0.45
C PHE A 287 17.48 2.74 -0.38
N ARG A 288 17.55 2.26 -1.63
CA ARG A 288 16.38 2.10 -2.52
C ARG A 288 16.41 0.71 -3.15
N VAL A 289 15.55 -0.17 -2.65
CA VAL A 289 15.52 -1.60 -2.95
C VAL A 289 14.09 -2.07 -3.21
N HIS A 290 13.93 -3.23 -3.83
CA HIS A 290 12.61 -3.76 -4.17
C HIS A 290 11.87 -4.38 -2.99
N GLN A 291 12.59 -4.77 -1.95
CA GLN A 291 12.08 -5.37 -0.73
C GLN A 291 12.71 -4.61 0.43
N PHE A 292 11.93 -4.23 1.45
CA PHE A 292 12.42 -3.59 2.67
C PHE A 292 11.41 -3.75 3.80
N GLU A 293 11.81 -3.63 5.06
CA GLU A 293 10.88 -3.66 6.19
C GLU A 293 10.44 -2.26 6.62
N LYS A 294 9.21 -2.16 7.09
CA LYS A 294 8.66 -0.90 7.57
C LYS A 294 7.77 -1.10 8.80
N VAL A 295 7.92 -0.19 9.76
CA VAL A 295 6.93 0.04 10.83
C VAL A 295 6.16 1.32 10.49
N GLU A 296 4.84 1.19 10.41
CA GLU A 296 3.90 2.22 10.00
C GLU A 296 2.97 2.62 11.15
N GLN A 297 2.70 3.90 11.27
CA GLN A 297 1.58 4.43 12.04
C GLN A 297 0.38 4.57 11.10
N PHE A 298 -0.75 3.94 11.42
CA PHE A 298 -2.00 4.14 10.70
C PHE A 298 -3.10 4.49 11.69
N CYS A 299 -3.82 5.59 11.45
CA CYS A 299 -4.85 6.07 12.35
C CYS A 299 -6.18 6.29 11.63
N VAL A 300 -7.26 5.85 12.29
CA VAL A 300 -8.64 6.17 11.92
C VAL A 300 -9.16 7.17 12.94
N THR A 301 -9.64 8.32 12.46
CA THR A 301 -10.07 9.44 13.31
C THR A 301 -11.46 9.93 12.97
N SER A 302 -12.07 10.67 13.90
CA SER A 302 -13.34 11.35 13.63
C SER A 302 -13.15 12.40 12.53
N PRO A 303 -14.09 12.54 11.58
CA PRO A 303 -14.07 13.62 10.60
C PRO A 303 -14.48 14.97 11.18
N LEU A 304 -14.95 15.01 12.44
CA LEU A 304 -15.48 16.20 13.07
C LEU A 304 -14.39 17.00 13.77
N ALA A 305 -14.66 18.30 13.92
CA ALA A 305 -13.73 19.27 14.49
C ALA A 305 -12.36 19.20 13.80
N ASN A 306 -11.27 19.19 14.58
CA ASN A 306 -9.90 19.19 14.06
C ASN A 306 -9.17 17.86 14.31
N ALA A 307 -9.90 16.79 14.65
CA ALA A 307 -9.33 15.56 15.20
C ALA A 307 -8.29 14.90 14.30
N SER A 308 -8.53 14.85 12.97
CA SER A 308 -7.54 14.32 12.03
C SER A 308 -6.28 15.16 11.95
N TRP A 309 -6.40 16.50 12.02
CA TRP A 309 -5.24 17.38 11.93
C TRP A 309 -4.41 17.38 13.22
N GLU A 310 -5.06 17.25 14.38
CA GLU A 310 -4.37 17.01 15.65
C GLU A 310 -3.63 15.67 15.65
N MET A 311 -4.26 14.61 15.12
CA MET A 311 -3.60 13.32 14.94
C MET A 311 -2.44 13.38 13.95
N HIS A 312 -2.54 14.19 12.89
CA HIS A 312 -1.46 14.38 11.91
C HIS A 312 -0.19 14.93 12.58
N GLU A 313 -0.34 15.94 13.45
CA GLU A 313 0.77 16.49 14.24
C GLU A 313 1.26 15.50 15.30
N GLU A 314 0.38 14.70 15.93
CA GLU A 314 0.77 13.63 16.88
C GLU A 314 1.62 12.55 16.20
N MET A 315 1.21 12.07 15.02
CA MET A 315 1.92 11.06 14.25
C MET A 315 3.30 11.56 13.78
N LEU A 316 3.38 12.81 13.32
CA LEU A 316 4.65 13.44 12.97
C LEU A 316 5.56 13.55 14.19
N LYS A 317 5.02 13.99 15.33
CA LYS A 317 5.78 14.09 16.59
C LYS A 317 6.31 12.73 17.05
N ASN A 318 5.54 11.66 16.90
CA ASN A 318 6.01 10.30 17.20
C ASN A 318 7.22 9.92 16.34
N SER A 319 7.18 10.22 15.03
CA SER A 319 8.31 10.00 14.14
C SER A 319 9.52 10.88 14.52
N GLU A 320 9.30 12.17 14.80
CA GLU A 320 10.33 13.08 15.30
C GLU A 320 11.02 12.52 16.56
N GLU A 321 10.25 12.15 17.59
CA GLU A 321 10.77 11.58 18.85
C GLU A 321 11.50 10.24 18.65
N PHE A 322 11.05 9.41 17.71
CA PHE A 322 11.72 8.15 17.37
C PHE A 322 13.14 8.41 16.83
N TYR A 323 13.28 9.30 15.84
CA TYR A 323 14.58 9.65 15.27
C TYR A 323 15.46 10.45 16.26
N GLN A 324 14.85 11.21 17.17
CA GLN A 324 15.58 11.85 18.28
C GLN A 324 16.19 10.82 19.24
N LYS A 325 15.45 9.74 19.59
CA LYS A 325 15.98 8.64 20.40
C LYS A 325 17.09 7.86 19.69
N LEU A 326 17.05 7.80 18.36
CA LEU A 326 18.14 7.25 17.55
C LEU A 326 19.33 8.22 17.37
N GLY A 327 19.23 9.47 17.82
CA GLY A 327 20.29 10.47 17.72
C GLY A 327 20.60 10.92 16.29
N LEU A 328 19.64 10.82 15.37
CA LEU A 328 19.84 11.15 13.95
C LEU A 328 19.37 12.58 13.65
N PRO A 329 20.25 13.50 13.17
CA PRO A 329 19.83 14.85 12.80
C PRO A 329 18.88 14.83 11.60
N TYR A 330 17.88 15.71 11.58
CA TYR A 330 16.90 15.78 10.50
C TYR A 330 16.31 17.18 10.31
N ARG A 331 15.58 17.32 9.21
CA ARG A 331 14.61 18.40 9.00
C ARG A 331 13.23 17.83 8.69
N VAL A 332 12.20 18.56 9.08
CA VAL A 332 10.82 18.31 8.66
C VAL A 332 10.48 19.30 7.58
N VAL A 333 9.95 18.82 6.46
CA VAL A 333 9.53 19.64 5.33
C VAL A 333 8.04 19.44 5.04
N SER A 334 7.34 20.52 4.68
CA SER A 334 5.99 20.46 4.12
C SER A 334 6.10 20.31 2.62
N ILE A 335 5.48 19.26 2.09
CA ILE A 335 5.57 18.93 0.68
C ILE A 335 4.68 19.84 -0.15
N VAL A 336 5.20 20.30 -1.27
CA VAL A 336 4.49 21.17 -2.22
C VAL A 336 3.29 20.48 -2.86
N SER A 337 2.27 21.26 -3.22
CA SER A 337 0.99 20.76 -3.74
C SER A 337 1.13 19.88 -4.98
N GLY A 338 2.06 20.17 -5.89
CA GLY A 338 2.29 19.37 -7.10
C GLY A 338 2.96 18.02 -6.86
N ALA A 339 3.58 17.82 -5.70
CA ALA A 339 4.24 16.57 -5.30
C ALA A 339 3.40 15.72 -4.33
N LEU A 340 2.19 16.18 -3.97
CA LEU A 340 1.24 15.39 -3.19
C LEU A 340 0.60 14.31 -4.07
N ASN A 341 0.59 13.07 -3.59
CA ASN A 341 -0.25 12.02 -4.18
C ASN A 341 -1.74 12.38 -4.01
N ASP A 342 -2.60 11.86 -4.88
CA ASP A 342 -4.04 12.16 -4.88
C ASP A 342 -4.74 11.94 -3.54
N ALA A 343 -4.31 11.01 -2.69
CA ALA A 343 -4.98 10.77 -1.41
C ALA A 343 -4.67 11.85 -0.36
N ALA A 344 -3.44 12.36 -0.33
CA ALA A 344 -2.97 13.24 0.75
C ALA A 344 -3.51 14.67 0.58
N ALA A 345 -4.23 15.17 1.58
CA ALA A 345 -4.61 16.59 1.68
C ALA A 345 -3.41 17.46 2.12
N LYS A 346 -2.49 16.88 2.89
CA LYS A 346 -1.23 17.47 3.35
C LYS A 346 -0.24 16.35 3.67
N LYS A 347 1.04 16.57 3.36
CA LYS A 347 2.12 15.62 3.66
C LYS A 347 3.31 16.36 4.27
N TYR A 348 3.87 15.75 5.31
CA TYR A 348 5.16 16.11 5.89
C TYR A 348 6.15 15.01 5.65
N ASP A 349 7.37 15.37 5.26
CA ASP A 349 8.48 14.43 5.20
C ASP A 349 9.50 14.77 6.28
N LEU A 350 10.00 13.75 6.99
CA LEU A 350 11.19 13.86 7.83
C LEU A 350 12.36 13.35 7.00
N GLU A 351 13.27 14.28 6.68
CA GLU A 351 14.47 14.00 5.94
C GLU A 351 15.66 14.03 6.89
N ALA A 352 16.33 12.90 7.06
CA ALA A 352 17.49 12.78 7.92
C ALA A 352 18.78 13.20 7.20
N TRP A 353 19.75 13.70 7.96
CA TRP A 353 21.04 14.12 7.44
C TRP A 353 21.96 12.92 7.18
N PHE A 354 22.48 12.84 5.95
CA PHE A 354 23.47 11.85 5.54
C PHE A 354 24.83 12.55 5.40
N PRO A 355 25.74 12.43 6.40
CA PRO A 355 26.93 13.27 6.48
C PRO A 355 27.98 12.98 5.42
N ALA A 356 28.10 11.74 4.92
CA ALA A 356 29.04 11.45 3.84
C ALA A 356 28.49 11.94 2.48
N SER A 357 27.17 11.86 2.30
CA SER A 357 26.48 12.39 1.12
C SER A 357 26.26 13.91 1.18
N ALA A 358 26.50 14.54 2.34
CA ALA A 358 26.29 15.95 2.63
C ALA A 358 24.90 16.47 2.22
N THR A 359 23.85 15.67 2.46
CA THR A 359 22.47 16.03 2.07
C THR A 359 21.43 15.43 3.00
N TYR A 360 20.22 16.00 2.96
CA TYR A 360 19.05 15.42 3.62
C TYR A 360 18.39 14.38 2.70
N ARG A 361 17.94 13.27 3.28
CA ARG A 361 17.28 12.18 2.57
C ARG A 361 16.02 11.76 3.33
N GLU A 362 14.92 11.58 2.62
CA GLU A 362 13.63 11.17 3.15
C GLU A 362 13.71 9.80 3.87
N LEU A 363 13.32 9.77 5.15
CA LEU A 363 13.14 8.55 5.94
C LEU A 363 11.67 8.32 6.33
N VAL A 364 10.89 9.39 6.43
CA VAL A 364 9.47 9.34 6.80
C VAL A 364 8.67 10.21 5.86
N SER A 365 7.51 9.71 5.48
CA SER A 365 6.37 10.47 4.95
C SER A 365 5.22 10.37 5.96
N CYS A 366 4.50 11.46 6.23
CA CYS A 366 3.38 11.55 7.16
C CYS A 366 2.22 12.32 6.52
N SER A 367 1.13 11.63 6.20
CA SER A 367 0.02 12.18 5.40
C SER A 367 -1.30 12.15 6.15
N ASN A 368 -2.08 13.22 6.01
CA ASN A 368 -3.51 13.19 6.30
C ASN A 368 -4.27 13.02 4.98
N CYS A 369 -4.99 11.90 4.85
CA CYS A 369 -5.75 11.56 3.65
C CYS A 369 -7.25 11.88 3.78
N THR A 370 -7.65 12.48 4.91
CA THR A 370 -9.06 12.76 5.26
C THR A 370 -9.96 11.56 4.93
N ASP A 371 -11.13 11.81 4.37
CA ASP A 371 -12.08 10.80 3.94
C ASP A 371 -11.80 10.19 2.55
N TYR A 372 -10.70 10.57 1.87
CA TYR A 372 -10.46 10.18 0.49
C TYR A 372 -10.42 8.66 0.29
N GLN A 373 -9.62 7.97 1.10
CA GLN A 373 -9.52 6.51 1.08
C GLN A 373 -10.76 5.86 1.72
N ALA A 374 -11.28 6.43 2.81
CA ALA A 374 -12.46 5.93 3.51
C ALA A 374 -13.70 5.84 2.61
N ARG A 375 -13.89 6.81 1.70
CA ARG A 375 -14.99 6.79 0.72
C ARG A 375 -14.89 5.62 -0.25
N ASN A 376 -13.70 5.35 -0.80
CA ASN A 376 -13.50 4.24 -1.73
C ASN A 376 -13.76 2.89 -1.06
N LEU A 377 -13.33 2.77 0.20
CA LEU A 377 -13.43 1.56 1.02
C LEU A 377 -14.75 1.48 1.80
N GLU A 378 -15.61 2.49 1.66
CA GLU A 378 -16.90 2.58 2.32
C GLU A 378 -16.84 2.48 3.87
N ILE A 379 -15.82 3.10 4.47
CA ILE A 379 -15.57 3.16 5.93
C ILE A 379 -16.29 4.37 6.52
N ARG A 380 -17.45 4.13 7.10
CA ARG A 380 -18.38 5.21 7.48
C ARG A 380 -18.22 5.59 8.95
N TYR A 381 -18.58 6.82 9.27
CA TYR A 381 -18.60 7.35 10.63
C TYR A 381 -20.03 7.35 11.16
N GLY A 382 -20.24 6.86 12.40
CA GLY A 382 -21.53 6.89 13.07
C GLY A 382 -22.34 5.61 12.92
N GLN A 383 -23.67 5.72 12.95
CA GLN A 383 -24.59 4.59 12.82
C GLN A 383 -25.45 4.72 11.57
N THR A 384 -25.92 3.59 11.04
CA THR A 384 -26.91 3.58 9.96
C THR A 384 -28.24 4.13 10.47
N THR A 385 -28.49 5.43 10.29
CA THR A 385 -29.80 6.01 10.55
C THR A 385 -30.50 6.29 9.22
N SER A 386 -31.76 5.89 9.10
CA SER A 386 -32.58 6.07 7.90
C SER A 386 -32.87 7.53 7.55
N ASN A 387 -32.44 8.48 8.39
CA ASN A 387 -32.78 9.90 8.34
C ASN A 387 -31.58 10.82 8.03
N GLU A 388 -30.36 10.31 7.89
CA GLU A 388 -29.22 11.12 7.45
C GLU A 388 -29.21 11.30 5.93
N ALA A 389 -29.23 12.55 5.49
CA ALA A 389 -29.28 12.92 4.07
C ALA A 389 -27.97 12.62 3.30
N ALA A 390 -26.84 12.43 4.01
CA ALA A 390 -25.55 12.10 3.44
C ALA A 390 -24.70 11.25 4.40
N LYS A 391 -24.05 10.20 3.88
CA LYS A 391 -23.11 9.37 4.65
C LYS A 391 -21.88 10.21 5.04
N GLN A 392 -21.48 10.13 6.30
CA GLN A 392 -20.19 10.62 6.76
C GLN A 392 -19.16 9.49 6.77
N TYR A 393 -17.90 9.84 6.55
CA TYR A 393 -16.78 8.90 6.47
C TYR A 393 -15.71 9.31 7.47
N VAL A 394 -15.02 8.33 8.05
CA VAL A 394 -13.88 8.60 8.95
C VAL A 394 -12.72 9.23 8.19
N HIS A 395 -11.80 9.87 8.91
CA HIS A 395 -10.54 10.35 8.33
C HIS A 395 -9.42 9.33 8.56
N LEU A 396 -8.68 9.00 7.50
CA LEU A 396 -7.55 8.07 7.53
C LEU A 396 -6.23 8.84 7.42
N LEU A 397 -5.27 8.42 8.23
CA LEU A 397 -3.93 8.99 8.26
C LEU A 397 -2.89 7.88 8.29
N ASN A 398 -1.76 8.11 7.65
CA ASN A 398 -0.65 7.17 7.63
C ASN A 398 0.69 7.90 7.77
N SER A 399 1.63 7.25 8.45
CA SER A 399 2.98 7.78 8.61
C SER A 399 3.99 6.67 8.82
N THR A 400 5.09 6.72 8.09
CA THR A 400 6.24 5.87 8.38
C THR A 400 6.78 6.22 9.78
N LEU A 401 6.93 5.22 10.65
CA LEU A 401 7.78 5.38 11.84
C LEU A 401 9.24 5.13 11.48
N THR A 402 9.50 4.00 10.80
CA THR A 402 10.83 3.67 10.29
C THR A 402 10.73 2.75 9.08
N ALA A 403 11.35 3.16 7.97
CA ALA A 403 11.78 2.25 6.91
C ALA A 403 13.18 1.75 7.27
N THR A 404 13.31 0.47 7.58
CA THR A 404 14.48 -0.04 8.32
C THR A 404 15.76 0.04 7.51
N GLU A 405 15.77 -0.37 6.24
CA GLU A 405 16.97 -0.30 5.39
C GLU A 405 17.50 1.12 5.21
N ARG A 406 16.62 2.10 4.94
CA ARG A 406 17.03 3.52 4.84
C ARG A 406 17.55 4.05 6.18
N THR A 407 16.90 3.66 7.28
CA THR A 407 17.33 4.06 8.62
C THR A 407 18.67 3.43 9.00
N ILE A 408 18.93 2.17 8.60
CA ILE A 408 20.26 1.54 8.70
C ILE A 408 21.28 2.40 7.98
N CYS A 409 21.05 2.75 6.71
CA CYS A 409 21.99 3.60 5.97
C CYS A 409 22.31 4.91 6.70
N CYS A 410 21.31 5.56 7.29
CA CYS A 410 21.50 6.79 8.06
C CYS A 410 22.30 6.57 9.35
N ILE A 411 22.03 5.49 10.08
CA ILE A 411 22.79 5.09 11.27
C ILE A 411 24.25 4.85 10.91
N LEU A 412 24.53 4.10 9.84
CA LEU A 412 25.89 3.79 9.42
C LEU A 412 26.69 5.07 9.19
N GLU A 413 26.16 6.03 8.42
CA GLU A 413 26.89 7.26 8.15
C GLU A 413 27.09 8.14 9.38
N ASN A 414 26.08 8.25 10.26
CA ASN A 414 26.15 9.12 11.44
C ASN A 414 26.99 8.53 12.57
N TYR A 415 26.98 7.21 12.75
CA TYR A 415 27.64 6.51 13.86
C TYR A 415 28.98 5.84 13.51
N GLN A 416 29.50 6.06 12.29
CA GLN A 416 30.81 5.53 11.90
C GLN A 416 31.98 6.15 12.68
N THR A 417 33.00 5.33 12.89
CA THR A 417 34.29 5.60 13.52
C THR A 417 35.40 5.05 12.62
N GLU A 418 36.67 5.20 13.04
CA GLU A 418 37.81 4.64 12.30
C GLU A 418 37.79 3.11 12.19
N GLY A 419 37.21 2.42 13.18
CA GLY A 419 37.25 0.95 13.28
C GLY A 419 35.93 0.24 12.99
N GLY A 420 34.84 0.96 12.75
CA GLY A 420 33.50 0.39 12.62
C GLY A 420 32.39 1.40 12.91
N VAL A 421 31.21 0.91 13.30
CA VAL A 421 30.03 1.73 13.59
C VAL A 421 29.53 1.46 15.00
N ASN A 422 29.28 2.53 15.77
CA ASN A 422 28.62 2.44 17.07
C ASN A 422 27.14 2.12 16.90
N VAL A 423 26.58 1.26 17.75
CA VAL A 423 25.13 1.00 17.77
C VAL A 423 24.45 2.07 18.62
N PRO A 424 23.41 2.77 18.09
CA PRO A 424 22.64 3.75 18.88
C PRO A 424 22.13 3.15 20.18
N GLU A 425 22.23 3.90 21.28
CA GLU A 425 21.90 3.38 22.63
C GLU A 425 20.49 2.78 22.71
N ALA A 426 19.52 3.40 22.04
CA ALA A 426 18.13 2.92 21.98
C ALA A 426 17.98 1.53 21.32
N LEU A 427 18.91 1.13 20.45
CA LEU A 427 18.87 -0.16 19.76
C LEU A 427 19.65 -1.26 20.47
N GLN A 428 20.57 -0.91 21.38
CA GLN A 428 21.43 -1.89 22.07
C GLN A 428 20.64 -2.99 22.82
N PRO A 429 19.51 -2.69 23.52
CA PRO A 429 18.71 -3.74 24.15
C PRO A 429 18.14 -4.77 23.17
N PHE A 430 17.83 -4.33 21.95
CA PHE A 430 17.27 -5.18 20.88
C PHE A 430 18.36 -5.85 20.03
N MET A 431 19.63 -5.50 20.22
CA MET A 431 20.79 -6.10 19.57
C MET A 431 21.59 -7.00 20.52
N TYR A 432 20.94 -7.64 21.50
CA TYR A 432 21.61 -8.50 22.49
C TYR A 432 22.75 -7.78 23.25
N GLY A 433 22.63 -6.46 23.44
CA GLY A 433 23.64 -5.64 24.11
C GLY A 433 24.86 -5.27 23.27
N ILE A 434 24.87 -5.58 21.96
CA ILE A 434 25.94 -5.16 21.05
C ILE A 434 26.01 -3.63 20.99
N LYS A 435 27.19 -3.08 21.26
CA LYS A 435 27.43 -1.62 21.28
C LYS A 435 28.23 -1.12 20.08
N PHE A 436 28.95 -2.00 19.40
CA PHE A 436 29.86 -1.66 18.32
C PHE A 436 29.92 -2.78 17.28
N ILE A 437 29.90 -2.40 16.00
CA ILE A 437 30.04 -3.30 14.86
C ILE A 437 31.39 -2.99 14.20
N PRO A 438 32.42 -3.84 14.35
CA PRO A 438 33.74 -3.59 13.78
C PRO A 438 33.77 -3.83 12.27
N PHE A 439 34.67 -3.14 11.56
CA PHE A 439 34.97 -3.49 10.17
C PHE A 439 35.54 -4.90 10.07
N GLN A 440 35.15 -5.62 9.04
CA GLN A 440 35.72 -6.94 8.76
C GLN A 440 37.15 -6.76 8.24
N SER A 441 38.10 -7.52 8.79
CA SER A 441 39.49 -7.51 8.34
C SER A 441 39.55 -7.90 6.84
N GLN A 442 40.26 -7.10 6.03
CA GLN A 442 40.43 -7.33 4.58
C GLN A 442 41.04 -8.71 4.22
N GLU A 443 41.51 -9.50 5.19
CA GLU A 443 42.04 -10.85 4.96
C GLU A 443 40.98 -11.91 4.61
N ALA A 444 39.68 -11.64 4.82
CA ALA A 444 38.61 -12.58 4.51
C ALA A 444 38.16 -12.56 3.03
N ALA A 445 38.65 -11.60 2.23
CA ALA A 445 38.40 -11.54 0.80
C ALA A 445 39.33 -12.52 0.04
N VAL A 446 38.93 -13.79 0.04
CA VAL A 446 39.31 -14.85 -0.93
C VAL A 446 40.76 -14.80 -1.43
N LYS A 447 41.62 -15.63 -0.83
CA LYS A 447 42.84 -16.15 -1.49
C LYS A 447 42.42 -16.93 -2.74
N VAL A 448 42.38 -16.24 -3.89
CA VAL A 448 42.35 -16.88 -5.21
C VAL A 448 43.70 -17.58 -5.41
N PRO A 449 43.76 -18.88 -5.77
CA PRO A 449 45.03 -19.52 -6.08
C PRO A 449 45.64 -18.85 -7.31
N LYS A 450 46.86 -18.33 -7.19
CA LYS A 450 47.64 -17.86 -8.34
C LYS A 450 48.02 -19.07 -9.22
N GLY A 451 47.17 -19.37 -10.20
CA GLY A 451 47.44 -20.31 -11.29
C GLY A 451 48.27 -19.65 -12.40
N SER A 452 49.46 -20.21 -12.61
CA SER A 452 50.32 -20.24 -13.81
C SER A 452 50.15 -19.19 -14.92
N LYS A 453 51.28 -18.50 -15.19
CA LYS A 453 51.58 -17.70 -16.39
C LYS A 453 51.21 -18.45 -17.69
N SER A 454 50.41 -17.85 -18.55
CA SER A 454 50.27 -18.25 -19.97
C SER A 454 51.12 -17.32 -20.85
N LYS A 455 51.91 -17.93 -21.75
CA LYS A 455 52.55 -17.27 -22.90
C LYS A 455 51.53 -17.17 -24.05
N PRO A 456 51.66 -16.20 -24.96
CA PRO A 456 50.75 -16.08 -26.10
C PRO A 456 51.17 -17.04 -27.23
N GLN A 457 50.20 -17.73 -27.83
CA GLN A 457 50.37 -18.33 -29.15
C GLN A 457 49.17 -17.96 -30.03
N VAL A 458 49.52 -17.57 -31.26
CA VAL A 458 48.67 -17.09 -32.33
C VAL A 458 48.35 -18.24 -33.28
N SER A 459 47.21 -18.10 -33.96
CA SER A 459 46.82 -18.62 -35.28
C SER A 459 46.18 -20.02 -35.47
N THR A 460 44.99 -19.91 -36.08
CA THR A 460 44.45 -20.60 -37.27
C THR A 460 43.48 -21.79 -37.14
N LEU A 461 42.27 -21.51 -37.67
CA LEU A 461 41.33 -22.29 -38.48
C LEU A 461 40.83 -23.67 -38.01
N GLY A 462 39.49 -23.81 -38.06
CA GLY A 462 38.83 -25.10 -38.30
C GLY A 462 37.39 -25.15 -37.79
N GLN A 463 36.42 -24.85 -38.67
CA GLN A 463 35.01 -25.17 -38.44
C GLN A 463 34.82 -26.69 -38.30
N LEU A 464 34.06 -27.14 -37.31
CA LEU A 464 33.26 -28.37 -37.44
C LEU A 464 32.05 -28.33 -36.49
N LYS A 465 30.86 -28.36 -37.10
CA LYS A 465 29.56 -28.70 -36.48
C LYS A 465 29.62 -30.15 -36.01
N VAL A 466 29.26 -30.43 -34.75
CA VAL A 466 28.68 -31.72 -34.36
C VAL A 466 27.60 -31.49 -33.30
N VAL A 467 26.47 -32.12 -33.58
CA VAL A 467 25.22 -32.24 -32.81
C VAL A 467 25.48 -33.10 -31.57
N MET A 468 25.00 -32.70 -30.39
CA MET A 468 24.90 -33.61 -29.23
C MET A 468 23.45 -34.07 -29.08
N GLU A 469 23.18 -35.30 -29.50
CA GLU A 469 22.07 -36.12 -29.00
C GLU A 469 22.34 -36.50 -27.54
N MET A 470 21.30 -36.41 -26.71
CA MET A 470 21.28 -36.95 -25.35
C MET A 470 21.01 -38.45 -25.42
N ASP A 471 21.99 -39.26 -25.03
CA ASP A 471 21.86 -40.72 -24.96
C ASP A 471 21.44 -41.14 -23.54
N LEU A 472 20.27 -41.77 -23.46
CA LEU A 472 19.67 -42.39 -22.28
C LEU A 472 20.38 -43.72 -22.00
N ARG A 473 20.86 -43.94 -20.77
CA ARG A 473 21.08 -45.30 -20.24
C ARG A 473 20.46 -45.43 -18.85
N MET A 474 19.29 -46.08 -18.83
CA MET A 474 18.76 -46.77 -17.68
C MET A 474 19.49 -48.10 -17.52
N ASP A 475 19.91 -48.43 -16.30
CA ASP A 475 20.32 -49.78 -15.93
C ASP A 475 19.18 -50.42 -15.11
N SER A 476 18.71 -51.57 -15.59
CA SER A 476 17.57 -52.31 -15.05
C SER A 476 18.00 -53.73 -14.70
N SER A 477 17.94 -54.08 -13.42
CA SER A 477 17.69 -55.43 -12.88
C SER A 477 17.58 -55.24 -11.36
N ILE A 478 16.50 -55.57 -10.64
CA ILE A 478 15.87 -56.88 -10.44
C ILE A 478 14.45 -56.65 -9.86
N ILE A 479 13.43 -57.28 -10.46
CA ILE A 479 12.03 -57.50 -10.03
C ILE A 479 11.72 -58.95 -10.55
N PRO A 480 10.83 -59.82 -10.00
CA PRO A 480 9.53 -59.59 -9.33
C PRO A 480 9.36 -60.42 -8.02
N SER A 481 8.28 -60.39 -7.22
CA SER A 481 6.85 -60.27 -7.55
C SER A 481 5.97 -60.17 -6.29
N ILE A 482 4.83 -59.44 -6.38
CA ILE A 482 3.46 -59.85 -5.95
C ILE A 482 3.18 -59.87 -4.41
N LEU A 483 2.11 -59.33 -3.80
CA LEU A 483 0.77 -58.85 -4.19
C LEU A 483 0.18 -58.03 -3.01
N CYS A 484 -0.42 -56.87 -3.29
CA CYS A 484 -1.79 -56.47 -2.94
C CYS A 484 -2.44 -56.98 -1.61
N PHE A 485 -2.84 -56.08 -0.70
CA PHE A 485 -4.24 -55.73 -0.41
C PHE A 485 -4.37 -54.74 0.77
N SER A 486 -5.47 -53.99 0.69
CA SER A 486 -5.97 -52.90 1.52
C SER A 486 -6.47 -53.27 2.94
N VAL A 487 -7.03 -52.25 3.61
CA VAL A 487 -7.88 -52.23 4.83
C VAL A 487 -7.07 -52.04 6.12
N GLY A 488 -7.36 -51.12 7.04
CA GLY A 488 -8.52 -50.26 7.27
C GLY A 488 -8.67 -50.07 8.79
N CYS A 489 -9.10 -48.86 9.16
CA CYS A 489 -9.54 -48.40 10.49
C CYS A 489 -10.24 -49.46 11.38
N PHE A 490 -9.99 -49.49 12.70
CA PHE A 490 -10.98 -49.15 13.75
C PHE A 490 -10.48 -49.37 15.18
N VAL A 491 -10.98 -48.50 16.06
CA VAL A 491 -10.94 -48.47 17.53
C VAL A 491 -11.93 -49.47 18.15
N LEU A 492 -11.60 -50.08 19.30
CA LEU A 492 -12.48 -50.41 20.46
C LEU A 492 -11.67 -51.25 21.48
N LEU A 493 -11.35 -50.78 22.70
CA LEU A 493 -12.15 -50.79 23.95
C LEU A 493 -12.59 -52.19 24.41
N GLU A 494 -12.01 -52.69 25.52
CA GLU A 494 -12.76 -53.25 26.68
C GLU A 494 -11.85 -53.77 27.83
N LYS A 495 -12.16 -53.31 29.07
CA LYS A 495 -12.38 -54.04 30.34
C LYS A 495 -11.23 -54.95 30.88
N THR A 496 -10.89 -55.06 32.18
CA THR A 496 -11.56 -54.82 33.48
C THR A 496 -10.61 -55.20 34.66
N PHE A 497 -11.06 -54.96 35.91
CA PHE A 497 -10.61 -55.53 37.23
C PHE A 497 -9.38 -54.83 37.90
N PHE A 498 -9.31 -54.49 39.21
CA PHE A 498 -10.17 -54.60 40.41
C PHE A 498 -9.58 -53.75 41.59
N PHE A 499 -10.43 -53.12 42.43
CA PHE A 499 -10.36 -52.91 43.92
C PHE A 499 -9.08 -52.31 44.61
N ARG A 500 -9.07 -51.47 45.68
CA ARG A 500 -10.03 -51.10 46.76
C ARG A 500 -9.44 -49.94 47.63
N GLY A 501 -10.33 -49.10 48.20
CA GLY A 501 -10.20 -48.36 49.50
C GLY A 501 -9.35 -47.09 49.50
N SER A 502 -9.73 -45.93 50.07
CA SER A 502 -10.68 -45.58 51.15
C SER A 502 -10.92 -44.04 51.08
N GLU A 503 -12.17 -43.55 51.08
CA GLU A 503 -12.84 -42.75 52.15
C GLU A 503 -12.12 -41.44 52.59
N CYS A 504 -12.71 -40.26 52.81
CA CYS A 504 -14.07 -39.68 52.81
C CYS A 504 -13.82 -38.15 53.04
N SER A 505 -14.49 -37.15 52.46
CA SER A 505 -15.79 -36.59 52.86
C SER A 505 -15.88 -35.12 52.34
N THR A 506 -16.91 -34.76 51.56
CA THR A 506 -17.99 -33.76 51.82
C THR A 506 -17.57 -32.28 51.97
N SER A 507 -18.22 -31.24 51.42
CA SER A 507 -19.57 -31.08 50.84
C SER A 507 -19.75 -29.69 50.19
N THR A 508 -20.59 -29.66 49.15
CA THR A 508 -21.62 -28.65 48.80
C THR A 508 -21.29 -27.21 48.39
N ASN A 509 -21.51 -26.97 47.09
CA ASN A 509 -22.32 -25.91 46.46
C ASN A 509 -22.99 -24.86 47.36
N ASN A 510 -22.85 -23.60 46.95
CA ASN A 510 -23.92 -22.88 46.25
C ASN A 510 -23.33 -22.02 45.13
#